data_AF-A0A2D4HH94-F1
#
_entry.id   AF-A0A2D4HH94-F1
#
_cell.length_a   1.000
_cell.length_b   1.000
_cell.length_c   1.000
_cell.angle_alpha   90.00
_cell.angle_beta   90.00
_cell.angle_gamma   90.00
#
_symmetry.space_group_name_H-M   'P 1'
#
loop_
_entity.id
_entity.type
_entity.pdbx_description
1 polymer ?
#
loop_
_entity_poly.entity_id
_entity_poly.type
_entity_poly.pdbx_seq_one_letter_code
_entity_poly.pdbx_strand_id
1 'polypeptide(L)'
;FCTSQKDLSTVNKHKAALLDFYVKTILMSKTKPHKHVLDKCAPLLHYVSHSEFKDLMLPALQKSLLRSPENAIETISCLLASVTFDLSQYALDIVKGLASQLKSNSSHLMDKAVVALKNLALQCNDPSTMESFGKHLFAILGGAEGKLTVVAQKISVLSGIGSCSHHAVSGASNQVLSGTMVELFVPFLQQEVHEGTLVHAISILALWCRRFVTEVPKTLMEWFKKAFSLKACTSAVRHAYLQCMLASFKGNVLLQGSEMLPLLIQSVEKAGAQSTQIPLVTEGLAASLLICRLSVADAQIENKLNSFWQLILDEKKQIFTSEKFLQSASEEVMCTVLQLTEHLLLDQECRLPGAKIQQYYKALTAVLLSRSWSVRRLAQQTVRKLLSLPRGFKLACGLLE
;
A
#
# COMPACT_ATOMS: atom_id res chain seq x y z
N PHE A 1 4.73 9.61 -33.59
CA PHE A 1 4.00 10.14 -34.77
C PHE A 1 3.18 9.04 -35.41
N CYS A 2 3.77 8.01 -36.04
CA CYS A 2 3.01 6.94 -36.72
C CYS A 2 2.07 6.19 -35.78
N THR A 3 2.51 5.90 -34.55
CA THR A 3 1.68 5.29 -33.50
C THR A 3 0.49 6.17 -33.11
N SER A 4 0.70 7.47 -32.96
CA SER A 4 -0.34 8.46 -32.65
C SER A 4 -1.37 8.62 -33.78
N GLN A 5 -0.91 8.51 -35.04
CA GLN A 5 -1.75 8.57 -36.24
C GLN A 5 -2.39 7.22 -36.61
N LYS A 6 -2.10 6.15 -35.83
CA LYS A 6 -2.55 4.77 -36.10
C LYS A 6 -2.17 4.26 -37.51
N ASP A 7 -1.05 4.74 -38.07
CA ASP A 7 -0.51 4.22 -39.32
C ASP A 7 0.21 2.89 -39.08
N LEU A 8 -0.60 1.83 -38.98
CA LEU A 8 -0.13 0.46 -38.70
C LEU A 8 0.75 -0.10 -39.82
N SER A 9 0.57 0.38 -41.06
CA SER A 9 1.36 -0.08 -42.21
C SER A 9 2.84 0.29 -42.04
N THR A 10 3.11 1.55 -41.70
CA THR A 10 4.46 2.06 -41.45
C THR A 10 5.04 1.46 -40.16
N VAL A 11 4.22 1.30 -39.11
CA VAL A 11 4.67 0.64 -37.87
C VAL A 11 5.14 -0.78 -38.15
N ASN A 12 4.34 -1.60 -38.83
CA ASN A 12 4.68 -2.98 -39.12
C ASN A 12 5.92 -3.10 -40.02
N LYS A 13 6.08 -2.18 -40.98
CA LYS A 13 7.26 -2.12 -41.85
C LYS A 13 8.57 -1.94 -41.08
N HIS A 14 8.58 -1.12 -40.03
CA HIS A 14 9.81 -0.75 -39.30
C HIS A 14 9.99 -1.45 -37.95
N LYS A 15 8.93 -2.08 -37.41
CA LYS A 15 8.93 -2.68 -36.07
C LYS A 15 10.09 -3.66 -35.86
N ALA A 16 10.28 -4.62 -36.76
CA ALA A 16 11.30 -5.67 -36.58
C ALA A 16 12.72 -5.10 -36.43
N ALA A 17 13.11 -4.15 -37.29
CA ALA A 17 14.42 -3.51 -37.23
C ALA A 17 14.59 -2.66 -35.96
N LEU A 18 13.53 -1.96 -35.54
CA LEU A 18 13.55 -1.15 -34.31
C LEU A 18 13.61 -2.02 -33.04
N LEU A 19 12.93 -3.18 -33.03
CA LEU A 19 13.01 -4.12 -31.92
C LEU A 19 14.40 -4.76 -31.82
N ASP A 20 15.01 -5.15 -32.95
CA ASP A 20 16.39 -5.66 -32.97
C ASP A 20 17.37 -4.62 -32.41
N PHE A 21 17.24 -3.36 -32.84
CA PHE A 21 18.01 -2.25 -32.29
C PHE A 21 17.78 -2.06 -30.79
N TYR A 22 16.52 -2.06 -30.34
CA TYR A 22 16.18 -1.94 -28.92
C TYR A 22 16.84 -3.03 -28.09
N VAL A 23 16.73 -4.30 -28.53
CA VAL A 23 17.32 -5.45 -27.82
C VAL A 23 18.83 -5.29 -27.70
N LYS A 24 19.52 -5.05 -28.82
CA LYS A 24 21.00 -5.04 -28.86
C LYS A 24 21.59 -3.81 -28.19
N THR A 25 20.99 -2.64 -28.37
CA THR A 25 21.60 -1.36 -27.98
C THR A 25 21.07 -0.83 -26.65
N ILE A 26 19.81 -1.13 -26.29
CA ILE A 26 19.18 -0.59 -25.08
C ILE A 26 19.08 -1.66 -24.00
N LEU A 27 18.41 -2.79 -24.29
CA LEU A 27 18.19 -3.85 -23.30
C LEU A 27 19.49 -4.58 -22.92
N MET A 28 20.40 -4.78 -23.89
CA MET A 28 21.70 -5.42 -23.70
C MET A 28 22.86 -4.41 -23.60
N SER A 29 22.55 -3.14 -23.30
CA SER A 29 23.56 -2.09 -23.18
C SER A 29 24.61 -2.42 -22.11
N LYS A 30 25.88 -2.10 -22.40
CA LYS A 30 26.98 -2.21 -21.45
C LYS A 30 27.02 -1.06 -20.45
N THR A 31 26.24 -0.01 -20.68
CA THR A 31 26.11 1.16 -19.81
C THR A 31 24.64 1.43 -19.53
N LYS A 32 24.34 2.00 -18.37
CA LYS A 32 22.98 2.38 -18.01
C LYS A 32 22.39 3.38 -19.03
N PRO A 33 21.31 3.03 -19.77
CA PRO A 33 20.67 3.97 -20.67
C PRO A 33 20.08 5.16 -19.92
N HIS A 34 20.12 6.35 -20.52
CA HIS A 34 19.51 7.53 -19.92
C HIS A 34 17.98 7.39 -19.86
N LYS A 35 17.38 7.89 -18.78
CA LYS A 35 15.92 7.81 -18.55
C LYS A 35 15.09 8.36 -19.73
N HIS A 36 15.49 9.51 -20.30
CA HIS A 36 14.77 10.10 -21.43
C HIS A 36 14.78 9.20 -22.68
N VAL A 37 15.77 8.30 -22.84
CA VAL A 37 15.79 7.32 -23.93
C VAL A 37 14.76 6.22 -23.66
N LEU A 38 14.73 5.69 -22.43
CA LEU A 38 13.77 4.68 -22.02
C LEU A 38 12.33 5.16 -22.16
N ASP A 39 12.04 6.40 -21.73
CA ASP A 39 10.73 7.02 -21.84
C ASP A 39 10.24 7.14 -23.30
N LYS A 40 11.17 7.21 -24.26
CA LYS A 40 10.86 7.29 -25.70
C LYS A 40 10.71 5.93 -26.38
N CYS A 41 11.02 4.83 -25.68
CA CYS A 41 10.87 3.48 -26.21
C CYS A 41 9.43 2.95 -26.11
N ALA A 42 8.62 3.47 -25.17
CA ALA A 42 7.27 2.96 -24.90
C ALA A 42 6.40 2.79 -26.17
N PRO A 43 6.33 3.76 -27.12
CA PRO A 43 5.53 3.60 -28.32
C PRO A 43 5.88 2.40 -29.19
N LEU A 44 7.15 1.95 -29.19
CA LEU A 44 7.57 0.72 -29.88
C LEU A 44 7.12 -0.52 -29.11
N LEU A 45 7.32 -0.49 -27.78
CA LEU A 45 7.06 -1.62 -26.89
C LEU A 45 5.56 -1.97 -26.79
N HIS A 46 4.68 -1.00 -27.02
CA HIS A 46 3.23 -1.21 -27.09
C HIS A 46 2.81 -2.15 -28.24
N TYR A 47 3.64 -2.33 -29.28
CA TYR A 47 3.34 -3.19 -30.44
C TYR A 47 4.07 -4.54 -30.40
N VAL A 48 4.75 -4.84 -29.30
CA VAL A 48 5.41 -6.14 -29.10
C VAL A 48 4.32 -7.21 -28.95
N SER A 49 4.46 -8.28 -29.73
CA SER A 49 3.63 -9.48 -29.64
C SER A 49 4.22 -10.50 -28.67
N HIS A 50 3.42 -11.51 -28.31
CA HIS A 50 3.88 -12.64 -27.50
C HIS A 50 5.07 -13.39 -28.10
N SER A 51 5.08 -13.63 -29.41
CA SER A 51 6.19 -14.31 -30.07
C SER A 51 7.47 -13.47 -30.02
N GLU A 52 7.39 -12.18 -30.34
CA GLU A 52 8.53 -11.26 -30.25
C GLU A 52 9.06 -11.14 -28.81
N PHE A 53 8.16 -11.11 -27.83
CA PHE A 53 8.58 -11.10 -26.43
C PHE A 53 9.29 -12.39 -26.04
N LYS A 54 8.69 -13.54 -26.34
CA LYS A 54 9.23 -14.86 -26.02
C LYS A 54 10.57 -15.12 -26.68
N ASP A 55 10.69 -14.79 -27.96
CA ASP A 55 11.84 -15.21 -28.78
C ASP A 55 12.99 -14.20 -28.73
N LEU A 56 12.70 -12.90 -28.53
CA LEU A 56 13.70 -11.83 -28.55
C LEU A 56 13.93 -11.20 -27.17
N MET A 57 12.85 -10.77 -26.50
CA MET A 57 12.96 -9.92 -25.30
C MET A 57 13.28 -10.71 -24.05
N LEU A 58 12.58 -11.82 -23.80
CA LEU A 58 12.73 -12.63 -22.59
C LEU A 58 14.17 -13.19 -22.46
N PRO A 59 14.78 -13.79 -23.50
CA PRO A 59 16.17 -14.27 -23.39
C PRO A 59 17.17 -13.13 -23.17
N ALA A 60 16.96 -11.98 -23.83
CA ALA A 60 17.82 -10.81 -23.68
C ALA A 60 17.71 -10.20 -22.27
N LEU A 61 16.50 -10.08 -21.74
CA LEU A 61 16.24 -9.62 -20.38
C LEU A 61 16.92 -10.51 -19.34
N GLN A 62 16.75 -11.83 -19.45
CA GLN A 62 17.36 -12.79 -18.52
C GLN A 62 18.89 -12.69 -18.56
N LYS A 63 19.45 -12.63 -19.77
CA LYS A 63 20.90 -12.49 -19.98
C LYS A 63 21.44 -11.18 -19.43
N SER A 64 20.72 -10.08 -19.57
CA SER A 64 21.13 -8.77 -19.05
C SER A 64 21.07 -8.69 -17.53
N LEU A 65 20.05 -9.29 -16.89
CA LEU A 65 19.98 -9.38 -15.42
C LEU A 65 21.13 -10.18 -14.82
N LEU A 66 21.53 -11.27 -15.49
CA LEU A 66 22.63 -12.12 -15.01
C LEU A 66 24.00 -11.47 -15.18
N ARG A 67 24.20 -10.66 -16.23
CA ARG A 67 25.52 -10.11 -16.59
C ARG A 67 25.80 -8.73 -16.02
N SER A 68 24.78 -7.88 -15.94
CA SER A 68 24.94 -6.47 -15.54
C SER A 68 23.62 -5.90 -15.01
N PRO A 69 23.12 -6.41 -13.86
CA PRO A 69 21.84 -5.97 -13.31
C PRO A 69 21.79 -4.45 -13.04
N GLU A 70 22.92 -3.83 -12.71
CA GLU A 70 23.06 -2.38 -12.47
C GLU A 70 22.70 -1.53 -13.69
N ASN A 71 23.02 -2.04 -14.88
CA ASN A 71 22.73 -1.37 -16.14
C ASN A 71 21.35 -1.74 -16.69
N ALA A 72 20.89 -2.95 -16.39
CA ALA A 72 19.72 -3.54 -17.04
C ALA A 72 18.40 -3.31 -16.30
N ILE A 73 18.41 -3.26 -14.96
CA ILE A 73 17.18 -3.39 -14.17
C ILE A 73 16.18 -2.26 -14.39
N GLU A 74 16.66 -1.03 -14.64
CA GLU A 74 15.79 0.11 -14.93
C GLU A 74 15.19 0.00 -16.34
N THR A 75 15.97 -0.41 -17.34
CA THR A 75 15.48 -0.70 -18.69
C THR A 75 14.42 -1.80 -18.68
N ILE A 76 14.65 -2.86 -17.91
CA ILE A 76 13.70 -3.97 -17.74
C ILE A 76 12.43 -3.49 -17.04
N SER A 77 12.56 -2.69 -15.98
CA SER A 77 11.41 -2.10 -15.31
C SER A 77 10.55 -1.25 -16.27
N CYS A 78 11.18 -0.44 -17.13
CA CYS A 78 10.51 0.35 -18.17
C CYS A 78 9.88 -0.54 -19.26
N LEU A 79 10.55 -1.61 -19.68
CA LEU A 79 9.99 -2.60 -20.62
C LEU A 79 8.68 -3.18 -20.09
N LEU A 80 8.70 -3.69 -18.86
CA LEU A 80 7.55 -4.31 -18.20
C LEU A 80 6.40 -3.30 -18.01
N ALA A 81 6.70 -2.03 -17.74
CA ALA A 81 5.69 -0.99 -17.64
C ALA A 81 5.07 -0.60 -19.00
N SER A 82 5.78 -0.85 -20.11
CA SER A 82 5.37 -0.37 -21.43
C SER A 82 4.65 -1.41 -22.28
N VAL A 83 4.88 -2.71 -22.05
CA VAL A 83 4.11 -3.72 -22.78
C VAL A 83 2.62 -3.63 -22.42
N THR A 84 1.75 -4.07 -23.32
CA THR A 84 0.30 -3.92 -23.18
C THR A 84 -0.44 -5.26 -23.33
N PHE A 85 0.22 -6.37 -23.03
CA PHE A 85 -0.32 -7.73 -23.09
C PHE A 85 0.03 -8.49 -21.82
N ASP A 86 -0.73 -9.55 -21.54
CA ASP A 86 -0.58 -10.32 -20.30
C ASP A 86 0.79 -11.05 -20.24
N LEU A 87 1.54 -10.83 -19.17
CA LEU A 87 2.85 -11.45 -18.96
C LEU A 87 2.81 -12.71 -18.09
N SER A 88 1.63 -13.18 -17.68
CA SER A 88 1.48 -14.30 -16.74
C SER A 88 2.35 -15.51 -17.12
N GLN A 89 2.28 -15.96 -18.38
CA GLN A 89 3.04 -17.15 -18.83
C GLN A 89 4.58 -17.00 -18.76
N TYR A 90 5.11 -15.78 -18.63
CA TYR A 90 6.55 -15.51 -18.49
C TYR A 90 6.94 -15.07 -17.08
N ALA A 91 5.96 -14.82 -16.20
CA ALA A 91 6.17 -14.13 -14.94
C ALA A 91 7.17 -14.88 -14.05
N LEU A 92 7.01 -16.19 -13.87
CA LEU A 92 7.91 -16.97 -13.00
C LEU A 92 9.38 -16.95 -13.47
N ASP A 93 9.61 -16.91 -14.77
CA ASP A 93 10.96 -16.87 -15.33
C ASP A 93 11.62 -15.49 -15.17
N ILE A 94 10.83 -14.43 -15.25
CA ILE A 94 11.29 -13.05 -15.02
C ILE A 94 11.53 -12.82 -13.53
N VAL A 95 10.63 -13.32 -12.67
CA VAL A 95 10.70 -13.14 -11.22
C VAL A 95 11.95 -13.78 -10.64
N LYS A 96 12.33 -14.99 -11.06
CA LYS A 96 13.57 -15.62 -10.60
C LYS A 96 14.79 -14.72 -10.81
N GLY A 97 14.86 -14.05 -11.96
CA GLY A 97 15.92 -13.08 -12.26
C GLY A 97 15.86 -11.85 -11.36
N LEU A 98 14.68 -11.24 -11.20
CA LEU A 98 14.49 -10.03 -10.40
C LEU A 98 14.62 -10.27 -8.88
N ALA A 99 14.17 -11.43 -8.39
CA ALA A 99 14.19 -11.79 -6.97
C ALA A 99 15.62 -11.90 -6.43
N SER A 100 16.58 -12.32 -7.28
CA SER A 100 18.00 -12.29 -6.94
C SER A 100 18.49 -10.87 -6.55
N GLN A 101 17.90 -9.84 -7.17
CA GLN A 101 18.28 -8.43 -6.96
C GLN A 101 17.65 -7.82 -5.70
N LEU A 102 16.56 -8.39 -5.18
CA LEU A 102 15.99 -8.03 -3.88
C LEU A 102 16.92 -8.36 -2.71
N LYS A 103 17.91 -9.23 -2.94
CA LYS A 103 18.90 -9.64 -1.95
C LYS A 103 20.28 -9.07 -2.27
N SER A 104 20.37 -8.06 -3.12
CA SER A 104 21.63 -7.41 -3.44
C SER A 104 22.20 -6.68 -2.23
N ASN A 105 23.51 -6.42 -2.24
CA ASN A 105 24.17 -5.53 -1.28
C ASN A 105 23.98 -4.04 -1.64
N SER A 106 23.44 -3.76 -2.83
CA SER A 106 23.12 -2.40 -3.27
C SER A 106 21.65 -2.08 -2.98
N SER A 107 21.41 -1.07 -2.13
CA SER A 107 20.07 -0.55 -1.86
C SER A 107 19.38 -0.06 -3.14
N HIS A 108 20.14 0.57 -4.05
CA HIS A 108 19.61 1.01 -5.33
C HIS A 108 19.09 -0.16 -6.18
N LEU A 109 19.82 -1.27 -6.25
CA LEU A 109 19.36 -2.47 -6.98
C LEU A 109 18.11 -3.08 -6.33
N MET A 110 18.10 -3.17 -5.00
CA MET A 110 16.93 -3.63 -4.26
C MET A 110 15.69 -2.79 -4.58
N ASP A 111 15.80 -1.45 -4.54
CA ASP A 111 14.69 -0.54 -4.84
C ASP A 111 14.20 -0.69 -6.28
N LYS A 112 15.13 -0.79 -7.24
CA LYS A 112 14.77 -0.98 -8.66
C LYS A 112 14.13 -2.35 -8.92
N ALA A 113 14.55 -3.39 -8.21
CA ALA A 113 13.94 -4.72 -8.31
C ALA A 113 12.50 -4.71 -7.82
N VAL A 114 12.22 -4.04 -6.69
CA VAL A 114 10.85 -3.84 -6.18
C VAL A 114 9.98 -3.16 -7.24
N VAL A 115 10.45 -2.08 -7.87
CA VAL A 115 9.69 -1.39 -8.92
C VAL A 115 9.50 -2.26 -10.17
N ALA A 116 10.52 -3.01 -10.60
CA ALA A 116 10.40 -3.93 -11.73
C ALA A 116 9.37 -5.05 -11.47
N LEU A 117 9.34 -5.61 -10.26
CA LEU A 117 8.34 -6.63 -9.87
C LEU A 117 6.93 -6.05 -9.83
N LYS A 118 6.76 -4.80 -9.40
CA LYS A 118 5.47 -4.11 -9.46
C LYS A 118 4.99 -3.96 -10.91
N ASN A 119 5.87 -3.53 -11.81
CA ASN A 119 5.54 -3.37 -13.21
C ASN A 119 5.23 -4.71 -13.88
N LEU A 120 5.94 -5.78 -13.51
CA LEU A 120 5.59 -7.14 -13.95
C LEU A 120 4.21 -7.55 -13.44
N ALA A 121 3.94 -7.39 -12.14
CA ALA A 121 2.66 -7.77 -11.54
C ALA A 121 1.49 -7.06 -12.21
N LEU A 122 1.62 -5.75 -12.50
CA LEU A 122 0.62 -4.96 -13.22
C LEU A 122 0.25 -5.55 -14.60
N GLN A 123 1.14 -6.33 -15.23
CA GLN A 123 0.90 -7.00 -16.50
C GLN A 123 0.40 -8.44 -16.35
N CYS A 124 0.19 -8.94 -15.14
CA CYS A 124 -0.25 -10.32 -14.90
C CYS A 124 -1.70 -10.35 -14.43
N ASN A 125 -2.55 -11.03 -15.20
CA ASN A 125 -3.98 -11.19 -14.91
C ASN A 125 -4.39 -12.63 -14.52
N ASP A 126 -3.47 -13.60 -14.57
CA ASP A 126 -3.75 -14.99 -14.19
C ASP A 126 -3.54 -15.21 -12.69
N PRO A 127 -4.57 -15.65 -11.94
CA PRO A 127 -4.47 -15.84 -10.49
C PRO A 127 -3.47 -16.93 -10.10
N SER A 128 -3.40 -18.04 -10.84
CA SER A 128 -2.53 -19.18 -10.49
C SER A 128 -1.05 -18.84 -10.62
N THR A 129 -0.70 -18.05 -11.63
CA THR A 129 0.62 -17.51 -11.86
C THR A 129 0.99 -16.53 -10.75
N MET A 130 0.10 -15.60 -10.40
CA MET A 130 0.37 -14.63 -9.34
C MET A 130 0.48 -15.28 -7.96
N GLU A 131 -0.25 -16.36 -7.72
CA GLU A 131 -0.08 -17.19 -6.53
C GLU A 131 1.31 -17.82 -6.49
N SER A 132 1.74 -18.42 -7.61
CA SER A 132 3.06 -19.04 -7.73
C SER A 132 4.19 -18.01 -7.59
N PHE A 133 4.00 -16.81 -8.13
CA PHE A 133 4.90 -15.67 -7.99
C PHE A 133 5.05 -15.28 -6.51
N GLY A 134 3.95 -15.00 -5.82
CA GLY A 134 3.99 -14.67 -4.39
C GLY A 134 4.63 -15.79 -3.56
N LYS A 135 4.25 -17.04 -3.80
CA LYS A 135 4.83 -18.23 -3.14
C LYS A 135 6.34 -18.33 -3.32
N HIS A 136 6.87 -18.05 -4.53
CA HIS A 136 8.31 -18.05 -4.77
C HIS A 136 9.03 -17.00 -3.91
N LEU A 137 8.50 -15.77 -3.82
CA LEU A 137 9.10 -14.74 -2.95
C LEU A 137 9.00 -15.08 -1.46
N PHE A 138 7.90 -15.69 -1.01
CA PHE A 138 7.78 -16.20 0.35
C PHE A 138 8.76 -17.35 0.63
N ALA A 139 9.02 -18.22 -0.33
CA ALA A 139 10.03 -19.27 -0.19
C ALA A 139 11.43 -18.66 0.01
N ILE A 140 11.77 -17.61 -0.73
CA ILE A 140 13.02 -16.86 -0.53
C ILE A 140 13.06 -16.22 0.86
N LEU A 141 11.98 -15.59 1.30
CA LEU A 141 11.86 -15.02 2.65
C LEU A 141 12.05 -16.09 3.74
N GLY A 142 11.55 -17.30 3.49
CA GLY A 142 11.71 -18.49 4.32
C GLY A 142 13.07 -19.20 4.21
N GLY A 143 13.98 -18.71 3.35
CA GLY A 143 15.35 -19.20 3.26
C GLY A 143 15.62 -20.26 2.18
N ALA A 144 14.70 -20.47 1.23
CA ALA A 144 14.89 -21.43 0.12
C ALA A 144 16.15 -21.17 -0.73
N GLU A 145 16.63 -19.91 -0.75
CA GLU A 145 17.85 -19.49 -1.43
C GLU A 145 18.90 -18.95 -0.44
N GLY A 146 18.94 -19.54 0.75
CA GLY A 146 19.78 -19.10 1.86
C GLY A 146 19.06 -18.14 2.80
N LYS A 147 19.39 -18.22 4.09
CA LYS A 147 18.77 -17.40 5.14
C LYS A 147 19.11 -15.93 4.95
N LEU A 148 18.09 -15.06 4.93
CA LEU A 148 18.27 -13.62 4.92
C LEU A 148 18.70 -13.13 6.31
N THR A 149 20.01 -12.90 6.48
CA THR A 149 20.57 -12.39 7.74
C THR A 149 20.55 -10.86 7.80
N VAL A 150 20.54 -10.19 6.65
CA VAL A 150 20.51 -8.72 6.55
C VAL A 150 19.06 -8.22 6.57
N VAL A 151 18.73 -7.37 7.55
CA VAL A 151 17.37 -6.79 7.70
C VAL A 151 16.91 -6.06 6.44
N ALA A 152 17.80 -5.30 5.79
CA ALA A 152 17.47 -4.57 4.56
C ALA A 152 17.03 -5.51 3.42
N GLN A 153 17.65 -6.67 3.28
CA GLN A 153 17.27 -7.68 2.27
C GLN A 153 15.92 -8.32 2.61
N LYS A 154 15.65 -8.63 3.89
CA LYS A 154 14.31 -9.07 4.33
C LYS A 154 13.23 -8.05 3.98
N ILE A 155 13.47 -6.77 4.29
CA ILE A 155 12.57 -5.66 3.97
C ILE A 155 12.38 -5.54 2.46
N SER A 156 13.44 -5.66 1.67
CA SER A 156 13.35 -5.63 0.20
C SER A 156 12.51 -6.79 -0.36
N VAL A 157 12.72 -8.01 0.13
CA VAL A 157 11.91 -9.18 -0.27
C VAL A 157 10.44 -8.99 0.10
N LEU A 158 10.15 -8.51 1.31
CA LEU A 158 8.79 -8.12 1.71
C LEU A 158 8.19 -7.05 0.79
N SER A 159 8.96 -6.02 0.41
CA SER A 159 8.52 -5.00 -0.55
C SER A 159 8.26 -5.58 -1.94
N GLY A 160 9.03 -6.59 -2.37
CA GLY A 160 8.76 -7.37 -3.58
C GLY A 160 7.43 -8.12 -3.50
N ILE A 161 7.13 -8.76 -2.36
CA ILE A 161 5.82 -9.39 -2.10
C ILE A 161 4.71 -8.34 -2.15
N GLY A 162 4.92 -7.15 -1.58
CA GLY A 162 3.97 -6.04 -1.67
C GLY A 162 3.74 -5.55 -3.09
N SER A 163 4.78 -5.54 -3.91
CA SER A 163 4.69 -5.17 -5.32
C SER A 163 3.75 -6.08 -6.10
N CYS A 164 3.68 -7.36 -5.73
CA CYS A 164 2.78 -8.34 -6.32
C CYS A 164 1.28 -8.01 -6.08
N SER A 165 0.93 -7.26 -5.03
CA SER A 165 -0.46 -6.86 -4.73
C SER A 165 -1.07 -5.93 -5.79
N HIS A 166 -0.23 -5.36 -6.67
CA HIS A 166 -0.64 -4.50 -7.77
C HIS A 166 -1.07 -5.28 -9.03
N HIS A 167 -1.23 -6.59 -8.95
CA HIS A 167 -1.64 -7.43 -10.08
C HIS A 167 -2.95 -7.00 -10.76
N ALA A 168 -3.12 -7.41 -12.02
CA ALA A 168 -4.30 -7.14 -12.84
C ALA A 168 -5.43 -8.17 -12.68
N VAL A 169 -5.25 -9.23 -11.86
CA VAL A 169 -6.32 -10.19 -11.53
C VAL A 169 -7.56 -9.45 -11.02
N SER A 170 -8.73 -9.77 -11.59
CA SER A 170 -10.01 -9.13 -11.31
C SER A 170 -11.07 -10.13 -10.85
N GLY A 171 -12.26 -9.66 -10.49
CA GLY A 171 -13.37 -10.51 -10.04
C GLY A 171 -13.09 -11.22 -8.71
N ALA A 172 -13.75 -12.36 -8.50
CA ALA A 172 -13.65 -13.14 -7.26
C ALA A 172 -12.24 -13.75 -7.05
N SER A 173 -11.53 -14.09 -8.13
CA SER A 173 -10.18 -14.65 -8.07
C SER A 173 -9.17 -13.74 -7.38
N ASN A 174 -9.37 -12.42 -7.49
CA ASN A 174 -8.58 -11.44 -6.77
C ASN A 174 -8.64 -11.63 -5.25
N GLN A 175 -9.85 -11.84 -4.71
CA GLN A 175 -10.01 -12.07 -3.28
C GLN A 175 -9.41 -13.40 -2.85
N VAL A 176 -9.62 -14.47 -3.62
CA VAL A 176 -9.02 -15.79 -3.33
C VAL A 176 -7.50 -15.68 -3.25
N LEU A 177 -6.88 -15.03 -4.23
CA LEU A 177 -5.44 -14.79 -4.26
C LEU A 177 -4.95 -14.00 -3.03
N SER A 178 -5.64 -12.90 -2.68
CA SER A 178 -5.32 -12.16 -1.44
C SER A 178 -5.44 -13.04 -0.20
N GLY A 179 -6.46 -13.90 -0.12
CA GLY A 179 -6.63 -14.86 0.97
C GLY A 179 -5.44 -15.82 1.09
N THR A 180 -5.00 -16.40 -0.01
CA THR A 180 -3.81 -17.26 -0.04
C THR A 180 -2.54 -16.52 0.40
N MET A 181 -2.36 -15.26 -0.01
CA MET A 181 -1.20 -14.47 0.44
C MET A 181 -1.25 -14.19 1.94
N VAL A 182 -2.44 -13.93 2.50
CA VAL A 182 -2.64 -13.78 3.94
C VAL A 182 -2.23 -15.05 4.70
N GLU A 183 -2.59 -16.23 4.21
CA GLU A 183 -2.18 -17.51 4.82
C GLU A 183 -0.66 -17.68 4.87
N LEU A 184 0.07 -17.15 3.88
CA LEU A 184 1.54 -17.16 3.87
C LEU A 184 2.15 -16.12 4.83
N PHE A 185 1.49 -14.97 5.01
CA PHE A 185 1.94 -13.91 5.93
C PHE A 185 1.86 -14.34 7.39
N VAL A 186 0.77 -14.97 7.81
CA VAL A 186 0.51 -15.24 9.24
C VAL A 186 1.63 -16.04 9.92
N PRO A 187 2.15 -17.15 9.35
CA PRO A 187 3.30 -17.86 9.92
C PRO A 187 4.56 -16.99 10.03
N PHE A 188 4.84 -16.15 9.04
CA PHE A 188 5.98 -15.23 9.09
C PHE A 188 5.85 -14.21 10.22
N LEU A 189 4.66 -13.59 10.36
CA LEU A 189 4.37 -12.62 11.41
C LEU A 189 4.46 -13.21 12.82
N GLN A 190 4.20 -14.50 12.97
CA GLN A 190 4.33 -15.23 14.24
C GLN A 190 5.78 -15.43 14.68
N GLN A 191 6.71 -15.50 13.72
CA GLN A 191 8.11 -15.86 13.98
C GLN A 191 9.06 -14.66 13.95
N GLU A 192 8.70 -13.58 13.25
CA GLU A 192 9.57 -12.41 13.12
C GLU A 192 9.62 -11.62 14.44
N VAL A 193 10.84 -11.38 14.91
CA VAL A 193 11.11 -10.72 16.20
C VAL A 193 11.68 -9.31 16.04
N HIS A 194 12.19 -8.97 14.86
CA HIS A 194 12.70 -7.63 14.61
C HIS A 194 11.54 -6.66 14.35
N GLU A 195 11.34 -5.70 15.27
CA GLU A 195 10.21 -4.77 15.27
C GLU A 195 10.03 -4.05 13.92
N GLY A 196 11.09 -3.47 13.36
CA GLY A 196 11.00 -2.76 12.08
C GLY A 196 10.63 -3.66 10.90
N THR A 197 11.07 -4.92 10.92
CA THR A 197 10.70 -5.90 9.88
C THR A 197 9.25 -6.31 10.04
N LEU A 198 8.80 -6.51 11.27
CA LEU A 198 7.42 -6.86 11.59
C LEU A 198 6.45 -5.75 11.19
N VAL A 199 6.74 -4.50 11.56
CA VAL A 199 5.96 -3.31 11.14
C VAL A 199 5.87 -3.23 9.62
N HIS A 200 7.00 -3.41 8.92
CA HIS A 200 7.02 -3.40 7.45
C HIS A 200 6.21 -4.57 6.87
N ALA A 201 6.34 -5.78 7.40
CA ALA A 201 5.58 -6.93 6.92
C ALA A 201 4.06 -6.72 7.07
N ILE A 202 3.62 -6.10 8.17
CA ILE A 202 2.20 -5.78 8.39
C ILE A 202 1.73 -4.70 7.41
N SER A 203 2.54 -3.69 7.08
CA SER A 203 2.19 -2.69 6.08
C SER A 203 2.08 -3.29 4.68
N ILE A 204 2.93 -4.27 4.35
CA ILE A 204 2.82 -5.05 3.12
C ILE A 204 1.56 -5.93 3.12
N LEU A 205 1.26 -6.63 4.21
CA LEU A 205 0.02 -7.39 4.38
C LEU A 205 -1.21 -6.50 4.16
N ALA A 206 -1.18 -5.25 4.66
CA ALA A 206 -2.27 -4.30 4.48
C ALA A 206 -2.55 -4.00 2.99
N LEU A 207 -1.54 -4.03 2.11
CA LEU A 207 -1.74 -3.86 0.66
C LEU A 207 -2.61 -4.98 0.07
N TRP A 208 -2.39 -6.22 0.48
CA TRP A 208 -3.18 -7.38 0.07
C TRP A 208 -4.59 -7.35 0.65
N CYS A 209 -4.72 -6.91 1.90
CA CYS A 209 -6.00 -6.83 2.60
C CYS A 209 -6.96 -5.80 1.99
N ARG A 210 -6.44 -4.78 1.30
CA ARG A 210 -7.26 -3.80 0.56
C ARG A 210 -8.13 -4.42 -0.52
N ARG A 211 -7.92 -5.68 -0.88
CA ARG A 211 -8.62 -6.34 -1.99
C ARG A 211 -9.77 -7.23 -1.54
N PHE A 212 -10.03 -7.33 -0.23
CA PHE A 212 -11.21 -8.03 0.30
C PHE A 212 -12.49 -7.25 0.03
N VAL A 213 -13.49 -7.96 -0.52
CA VAL A 213 -14.79 -7.37 -0.88
C VAL A 213 -15.96 -8.22 -0.36
N THR A 214 -15.81 -9.54 -0.22
CA THR A 214 -16.89 -10.41 0.30
C THR A 214 -16.63 -10.92 1.71
N GLU A 215 -15.37 -11.22 2.07
CA GLU A 215 -15.00 -11.58 3.44
C GLU A 215 -13.53 -11.29 3.75
N VAL A 216 -13.24 -11.10 5.03
CA VAL A 216 -11.88 -11.11 5.58
C VAL A 216 -11.54 -12.54 6.01
N PRO A 217 -10.39 -13.11 5.62
CA PRO A 217 -10.04 -14.49 5.96
C PRO A 217 -10.07 -14.75 7.47
N LYS A 218 -10.68 -15.87 7.89
CA LYS A 218 -10.80 -16.26 9.31
C LYS A 218 -9.45 -16.32 10.02
N THR A 219 -8.42 -16.86 9.36
CA THR A 219 -7.05 -16.90 9.88
C THR A 219 -6.51 -15.51 10.22
N LEU A 220 -6.85 -14.49 9.43
CA LEU A 220 -6.47 -13.11 9.72
C LEU A 220 -7.29 -12.51 10.86
N MET A 221 -8.60 -12.79 10.91
CA MET A 221 -9.47 -12.38 12.02
C MET A 221 -8.97 -12.91 13.37
N GLU A 222 -8.65 -14.21 13.42
CA GLU A 222 -8.07 -14.85 14.59
C GLU A 222 -6.69 -14.29 14.93
N TRP A 223 -5.87 -14.04 13.90
CA TRP A 223 -4.56 -13.44 14.10
C TRP A 223 -4.65 -12.02 14.67
N PHE A 224 -5.57 -11.18 14.20
CA PHE A 224 -5.79 -9.84 14.78
C PHE A 224 -6.15 -9.90 16.26
N LYS A 225 -7.00 -10.84 16.67
CA LYS A 225 -7.35 -11.05 18.09
C LYS A 225 -6.14 -11.50 18.91
N LYS A 226 -5.31 -12.40 18.35
CA LYS A 226 -4.16 -12.98 19.05
C LYS A 226 -2.93 -12.05 19.09
N ALA A 227 -2.68 -11.26 18.05
CA ALA A 227 -1.44 -10.51 17.90
C ALA A 227 -1.23 -9.51 19.05
N PHE A 228 -2.30 -8.87 19.52
CA PHE A 228 -2.25 -7.85 20.59
C PHE A 228 -1.90 -8.41 21.97
N SER A 229 -2.03 -9.73 22.18
CA SER A 229 -1.61 -10.37 23.43
C SER A 229 -0.13 -10.79 23.42
N LEU A 230 0.57 -10.64 22.30
CA LEU A 230 1.98 -11.04 22.19
C LEU A 230 2.89 -9.98 22.79
N LYS A 231 3.94 -10.42 23.49
CA LYS A 231 4.96 -9.52 24.07
C LYS A 231 5.68 -8.66 23.00
N ALA A 232 5.84 -9.20 21.79
CA ALA A 232 6.45 -8.50 20.66
C ALA A 232 5.54 -7.42 20.04
N CYS A 233 4.27 -7.33 20.46
CA CYS A 233 3.31 -6.36 19.94
C CYS A 233 3.52 -4.99 20.63
N THR A 234 4.60 -4.30 20.27
CA THR A 234 4.91 -2.93 20.70
C THR A 234 3.87 -1.93 20.18
N SER A 235 3.99 -0.66 20.57
CA SER A 235 3.08 0.38 20.09
C SER A 235 3.12 0.58 18.56
N ALA A 236 4.31 0.54 17.97
CA ALA A 236 4.48 0.63 16.52
C ALA A 236 3.82 -0.57 15.80
N VAL A 237 3.98 -1.78 16.35
CA VAL A 237 3.38 -3.00 15.81
C VAL A 237 1.85 -2.98 15.94
N ARG A 238 1.31 -2.52 17.08
CA ARG A 238 -0.14 -2.35 17.27
C ARG A 238 -0.71 -1.32 16.29
N HIS A 239 -0.04 -0.18 16.12
CA HIS A 239 -0.46 0.81 15.12
C HIS A 239 -0.48 0.22 13.71
N ALA A 240 0.57 -0.51 13.31
CA ALA A 240 0.61 -1.19 12.02
C ALA A 240 -0.56 -2.18 11.83
N TYR A 241 -0.90 -2.96 12.86
CA TYR A 241 -2.06 -3.84 12.80
C TYR A 241 -3.38 -3.07 12.69
N LEU A 242 -3.54 -1.95 13.39
CA LEU A 242 -4.73 -1.10 13.26
C LEU A 242 -4.85 -0.50 11.86
N GLN A 243 -3.74 -0.09 11.23
CA GLN A 243 -3.72 0.32 9.82
C GLN A 243 -4.09 -0.82 8.88
N CYS A 244 -3.62 -2.04 9.16
CA CYS A 244 -4.00 -3.23 8.43
C CYS A 244 -5.51 -3.53 8.59
N MET A 245 -6.07 -3.41 9.80
CA MET A 245 -7.52 -3.53 10.03
C MET A 245 -8.32 -2.48 9.26
N LEU A 246 -7.87 -1.21 9.22
CA LEU A 246 -8.49 -0.15 8.41
C LEU A 246 -8.46 -0.47 6.92
N ALA A 247 -7.43 -1.19 6.44
CA ALA A 247 -7.33 -1.65 5.08
C ALA A 247 -8.25 -2.85 4.77
N SER A 248 -8.42 -3.76 5.74
CA SER A 248 -9.25 -4.96 5.65
C SER A 248 -10.75 -4.68 5.76
N PHE A 249 -11.17 -3.89 6.76
CA PHE A 249 -12.58 -3.67 7.09
C PHE A 249 -13.12 -2.42 6.38
N LYS A 250 -13.70 -2.62 5.20
CA LYS A 250 -14.28 -1.55 4.38
C LYS A 250 -15.39 -2.08 3.48
N GLY A 251 -16.25 -1.18 3.00
CA GLY A 251 -17.35 -1.54 2.11
C GLY A 251 -18.21 -2.66 2.70
N ASN A 252 -18.48 -3.71 1.90
CA ASN A 252 -19.36 -4.81 2.31
C ASN A 252 -18.82 -5.66 3.48
N VAL A 253 -17.50 -5.64 3.72
CA VAL A 253 -16.87 -6.41 4.82
C VAL A 253 -16.64 -5.58 6.08
N LEU A 254 -17.05 -4.31 6.09
CA LEU A 254 -16.82 -3.40 7.21
C LEU A 254 -17.34 -3.97 8.54
N LEU A 255 -18.57 -4.51 8.56
CA LEU A 255 -19.20 -5.02 9.78
C LEU A 255 -18.50 -6.25 10.40
N GLN A 256 -17.66 -6.97 9.65
CA GLN A 256 -16.82 -8.02 10.24
C GLN A 256 -15.84 -7.46 11.27
N GLY A 257 -15.45 -6.18 11.14
CA GLY A 257 -14.63 -5.46 12.10
C GLY A 257 -15.28 -5.28 13.48
N SER A 258 -16.60 -5.50 13.61
CA SER A 258 -17.30 -5.46 14.89
C SER A 258 -16.76 -6.47 15.91
N GLU A 259 -16.20 -7.59 15.44
CA GLU A 259 -15.53 -8.58 16.30
C GLU A 259 -14.28 -8.01 17.00
N MET A 260 -13.68 -6.95 16.44
CA MET A 260 -12.52 -6.26 17.03
C MET A 260 -12.93 -5.16 18.01
N LEU A 261 -14.23 -4.84 18.13
CA LEU A 261 -14.69 -3.66 18.87
C LEU A 261 -14.16 -3.53 20.30
N PRO A 262 -14.10 -4.60 21.13
CA PRO A 262 -13.53 -4.48 22.48
C PRO A 262 -12.06 -4.04 22.48
N LEU A 263 -11.27 -4.56 21.54
CA LEU A 263 -9.86 -4.20 21.36
C LEU A 263 -9.73 -2.74 20.90
N LEU A 264 -10.56 -2.32 19.95
CA LEU A 264 -10.55 -0.94 19.44
C LEU A 264 -10.90 0.06 20.56
N ILE A 265 -11.94 -0.20 21.34
CA ILE A 265 -12.35 0.66 22.47
C ILE A 265 -11.21 0.75 23.47
N GLN A 266 -10.58 -0.38 23.83
CA GLN A 266 -9.45 -0.39 24.75
C GLN A 266 -8.26 0.44 24.25
N SER A 267 -7.95 0.41 22.95
CA SER A 267 -6.90 1.26 22.36
C SER A 267 -7.22 2.75 22.52
N VAL A 268 -8.48 3.13 22.33
CA VAL A 268 -8.94 4.52 22.48
C VAL A 268 -8.91 4.97 23.94
N GLU A 269 -9.37 4.13 24.87
CA GLU A 269 -9.32 4.41 26.32
C GLU A 269 -7.88 4.60 26.82
N LYS A 270 -6.95 3.74 26.37
CA LYS A 270 -5.51 3.89 26.69
C LYS A 270 -4.94 5.20 26.17
N ALA A 271 -5.30 5.59 24.95
CA ALA A 271 -4.89 6.88 24.38
C ALA A 271 -5.42 8.06 25.23
N GLY A 272 -6.67 7.98 25.71
CA GLY A 272 -7.25 9.03 26.54
C GLY A 272 -6.78 9.07 27.99
N ALA A 273 -6.31 7.94 28.52
CA ALA A 273 -5.67 7.86 29.84
C ALA A 273 -4.23 8.40 29.81
N GLN A 274 -3.54 8.27 28.68
CA GLN A 274 -2.14 8.66 28.50
C GLN A 274 -1.98 9.56 27.27
N SER A 275 -2.75 10.65 27.20
CA SER A 275 -2.81 11.54 26.02
C SER A 275 -1.51 12.27 25.69
N THR A 276 -0.51 12.24 26.58
CA THR A 276 0.83 12.78 26.33
C THR A 276 1.76 11.79 25.63
N GLN A 277 1.40 10.51 25.59
CA GLN A 277 2.16 9.43 24.95
C GLN A 277 1.74 9.30 23.48
N ILE A 278 2.45 10.01 22.59
CA ILE A 278 2.18 10.06 21.15
C ILE A 278 1.99 8.68 20.51
N PRO A 279 2.76 7.62 20.85
CA PRO A 279 2.54 6.29 20.29
C PRO A 279 1.15 5.70 20.65
N LEU A 280 0.70 5.87 21.90
CA LEU A 280 -0.63 5.42 22.31
C LEU A 280 -1.74 6.25 21.67
N VAL A 281 -1.55 7.56 21.52
CA VAL A 281 -2.47 8.43 20.79
C VAL A 281 -2.60 8.01 19.33
N THR A 282 -1.49 7.61 18.71
CA THR A 282 -1.42 7.12 17.33
C THR A 282 -2.19 5.80 17.15
N GLU A 283 -2.10 4.88 18.12
CA GLU A 283 -2.95 3.69 18.18
C GLU A 283 -4.43 4.08 18.32
N GLY A 284 -4.76 4.91 19.31
CA GLY A 284 -6.14 5.36 19.56
C GLY A 284 -6.78 6.06 18.37
N LEU A 285 -6.01 6.81 17.59
CA LEU A 285 -6.49 7.50 16.39
C LEU A 285 -6.98 6.51 15.33
N ALA A 286 -6.15 5.51 14.99
CA ALA A 286 -6.50 4.50 14.00
C ALA A 286 -7.68 3.64 14.46
N ALA A 287 -7.71 3.28 15.76
CA ALA A 287 -8.85 2.58 16.35
C ALA A 287 -10.14 3.42 16.29
N SER A 288 -10.05 4.73 16.61
CA SER A 288 -11.20 5.65 16.57
C SER A 288 -11.78 5.79 15.17
N LEU A 289 -10.92 5.84 14.14
CA LEU A 289 -11.36 5.89 12.76
C LEU A 289 -12.18 4.64 12.38
N LEU A 290 -11.71 3.45 12.77
CA LEU A 290 -12.46 2.22 12.49
C LEU A 290 -13.78 2.16 13.27
N ILE A 291 -13.78 2.57 14.54
CA ILE A 291 -15.00 2.68 15.36
C ILE A 291 -16.00 3.64 14.71
N CYS A 292 -15.58 4.82 14.24
CA CYS A 292 -16.48 5.77 13.58
C CYS A 292 -17.09 5.19 12.29
N ARG A 293 -16.35 4.39 11.53
CA ARG A 293 -16.90 3.71 10.34
C ARG A 293 -17.93 2.65 10.75
N LEU A 294 -17.63 1.86 11.77
CA LEU A 294 -18.54 0.83 12.29
C LEU A 294 -19.82 1.43 12.87
N SER A 295 -19.72 2.55 13.57
CA SER A 295 -20.85 3.19 14.25
C SER A 295 -21.92 3.70 13.27
N VAL A 296 -21.49 4.18 12.10
CA VAL A 296 -22.40 4.60 11.02
C VAL A 296 -23.05 3.39 10.35
N ALA A 297 -22.39 2.24 10.34
CA ALA A 297 -22.87 1.04 9.65
C ALA A 297 -23.87 0.20 10.48
N ASP A 298 -23.84 0.28 11.82
CA ASP A 298 -24.73 -0.50 12.70
C ASP A 298 -25.09 0.27 13.99
N ALA A 299 -26.38 0.52 14.18
CA ALA A 299 -26.93 1.19 15.36
C ALA A 299 -26.70 0.42 16.67
N GLN A 300 -26.58 -0.91 16.63
CA GLN A 300 -26.28 -1.72 17.81
C GLN A 300 -24.84 -1.51 18.30
N ILE A 301 -23.92 -1.21 17.38
CA ILE A 301 -22.56 -0.80 17.73
C ILE A 301 -22.60 0.58 18.36
N GLU A 302 -23.30 1.53 17.74
CA GLU A 302 -23.42 2.91 18.22
C GLU A 302 -23.90 3.01 19.68
N ASN A 303 -24.85 2.16 20.09
CA ASN A 303 -25.35 2.13 21.48
C ASN A 303 -24.27 1.81 22.53
N LYS A 304 -23.14 1.22 22.12
CA LYS A 304 -22.02 0.83 23.00
C LYS A 304 -20.94 1.91 23.08
N LEU A 305 -21.06 3.01 22.35
CA LEU A 305 -19.98 3.98 22.13
C LEU A 305 -20.08 5.25 22.98
N ASN A 306 -20.88 5.27 24.04
CA ASN A 306 -21.02 6.48 24.87
C ASN A 306 -19.68 6.96 25.46
N SER A 307 -18.90 6.06 26.08
CA SER A 307 -17.58 6.41 26.63
C SER A 307 -16.59 6.84 25.54
N PHE A 308 -16.64 6.17 24.38
CA PHE A 308 -15.85 6.52 23.21
C PHE A 308 -16.12 7.96 22.75
N TRP A 309 -17.39 8.32 22.53
CA TRP A 309 -17.77 9.67 22.10
C TRP A 309 -17.41 10.73 23.14
N GLN A 310 -17.60 10.46 24.43
CA GLN A 310 -17.18 11.38 25.47
C GLN A 310 -15.68 11.67 25.42
N LEU A 311 -14.87 10.65 25.11
CA LEU A 311 -13.43 10.76 25.12
C LEU A 311 -12.89 11.54 23.92
N ILE A 312 -13.32 11.18 22.70
CA ILE A 312 -12.75 11.77 21.48
C ILE A 312 -13.27 13.20 21.25
N LEU A 313 -14.45 13.53 21.79
CA LEU A 313 -15.08 14.85 21.68
C LEU A 313 -14.76 15.78 22.86
N ASP A 314 -13.83 15.40 23.72
CA ASP A 314 -13.40 16.20 24.88
C ASP A 314 -12.54 17.40 24.43
N GLU A 315 -13.13 18.59 24.50
CA GLU A 315 -12.51 19.86 24.10
C GLU A 315 -11.29 20.25 24.92
N LYS A 316 -11.15 19.71 26.14
CA LYS A 316 -10.02 19.99 27.03
C LYS A 316 -8.87 19.03 26.77
N LYS A 317 -9.18 17.75 26.54
CA LYS A 317 -8.15 16.74 26.29
C LYS A 317 -7.60 16.80 24.88
N GLN A 318 -8.42 17.08 23.87
CA GLN A 318 -8.01 17.23 22.47
C GLN A 318 -7.06 16.10 22.00
N ILE A 319 -7.42 14.85 22.31
CA ILE A 319 -6.48 13.71 22.25
C ILE A 319 -5.83 13.59 20.86
N PHE A 320 -6.63 13.78 19.80
CA PHE A 320 -6.18 13.65 18.41
C PHE A 320 -5.91 14.99 17.70
N THR A 321 -6.14 16.10 18.39
CA THR A 321 -6.13 17.45 17.82
C THR A 321 -5.16 18.39 18.56
N SER A 322 -4.51 17.90 19.61
CA SER A 322 -3.49 18.66 20.34
C SER A 322 -2.32 19.03 19.41
N GLU A 323 -1.83 20.26 19.56
CA GLU A 323 -0.75 20.79 18.73
C GLU A 323 0.52 19.91 18.80
N LYS A 324 0.88 19.45 20.01
CA LYS A 324 2.01 18.56 20.22
C LYS A 324 1.90 17.26 19.42
N PHE A 325 0.70 16.67 19.36
CA PHE A 325 0.47 15.45 18.58
C PHE A 325 0.57 15.74 17.09
N LEU A 326 -0.11 16.76 16.59
CA LEU A 326 -0.12 17.11 15.16
C LEU A 326 1.27 17.49 14.62
N GLN A 327 2.10 18.15 15.43
CA GLN A 327 3.48 18.51 15.04
C GLN A 327 4.43 17.30 14.99
N SER A 328 4.14 16.23 15.73
CA SER A 328 4.99 15.03 15.83
C SER A 328 4.50 13.85 14.97
N ALA A 329 3.29 13.95 14.42
CA ALA A 329 2.69 12.90 13.60
C ALA A 329 3.45 12.65 12.30
N SER A 330 3.61 11.38 11.93
CA SER A 330 4.16 10.98 10.63
C SER A 330 3.17 11.24 9.49
N GLU A 331 3.62 11.11 8.24
CA GLU A 331 2.75 11.30 7.06
C GLU A 331 1.53 10.37 7.07
N GLU A 332 1.71 9.10 7.45
CA GLU A 332 0.64 8.11 7.58
C GLU A 332 -0.36 8.48 8.68
N VAL A 333 0.15 8.94 9.83
CA VAL A 333 -0.69 9.37 10.96
C VAL A 333 -1.48 10.62 10.58
N MET A 334 -0.88 11.59 9.88
CA MET A 334 -1.57 12.77 9.37
C MET A 334 -2.67 12.42 8.37
N CYS A 335 -2.46 11.40 7.52
CA CYS A 335 -3.53 10.88 6.66
C CYS A 335 -4.67 10.26 7.47
N THR A 336 -4.36 9.60 8.59
CA THR A 336 -5.37 9.03 9.50
C THR A 336 -6.13 10.12 10.24
N VAL A 337 -5.46 11.21 10.66
CA VAL A 337 -6.10 12.41 11.23
C VAL A 337 -7.09 13.01 10.24
N LEU A 338 -6.66 13.16 8.98
CA LEU A 338 -7.52 13.66 7.90
C LEU A 338 -8.76 12.79 7.72
N GLN A 339 -8.60 11.47 7.66
CA GLN A 339 -9.72 10.54 7.48
C GLN A 339 -10.69 10.53 8.67
N LEU A 340 -10.18 10.57 9.90
CA LEU A 340 -11.03 10.67 11.09
C LEU A 340 -11.80 11.99 11.07
N THR A 341 -11.11 13.09 10.77
CA THR A 341 -11.73 14.41 10.74
C THR A 341 -12.79 14.52 9.63
N GLU A 342 -12.51 13.97 8.44
CA GLU A 342 -13.50 13.89 7.36
C GLU A 342 -14.76 13.15 7.82
N HIS A 343 -14.62 11.97 8.42
CA HIS A 343 -15.76 11.20 8.91
C HIS A 343 -16.54 11.92 10.01
N LEU A 344 -15.85 12.56 10.97
CA LEU A 344 -16.53 13.28 12.05
C LEU A 344 -17.35 14.46 11.52
N LEU A 345 -16.81 15.20 10.54
CA LEU A 345 -17.51 16.33 9.93
C LEU A 345 -18.65 15.91 9.00
N LEU A 346 -18.53 14.76 8.32
CA LEU A 346 -19.57 14.25 7.43
C LEU A 346 -20.71 13.58 8.20
N ASP A 347 -20.35 12.67 9.09
CA ASP A 347 -21.29 11.69 9.64
C ASP A 347 -21.74 12.04 11.06
N GLN A 348 -20.98 12.87 11.78
CA GLN A 348 -21.16 13.11 13.23
C GLN A 348 -21.18 14.59 13.62
N GLU A 349 -21.44 15.51 12.69
CA GLU A 349 -21.44 16.96 12.95
C GLU A 349 -22.42 17.36 14.07
N CYS A 350 -23.54 16.65 14.21
CA CYS A 350 -24.51 16.90 15.29
C CYS A 350 -23.91 16.75 16.70
N ARG A 351 -22.80 16.01 16.85
CA ARG A 351 -22.06 15.82 18.11
C ARG A 351 -20.98 16.87 18.34
N LEU A 352 -20.77 17.76 17.38
CA LEU A 352 -19.71 18.77 17.36
C LEU A 352 -20.27 20.21 17.45
N PRO A 353 -21.06 20.59 18.47
CA PRO A 353 -21.41 22.00 18.64
C PRO A 353 -20.22 22.82 19.16
N GLY A 354 -20.14 24.09 18.75
CA GLY A 354 -19.26 25.09 19.36
C GLY A 354 -17.77 24.74 19.29
N ALA A 355 -17.08 24.76 20.43
CA ALA A 355 -15.63 24.52 20.47
C ALA A 355 -15.23 23.09 20.05
N LYS A 356 -16.16 22.11 20.14
CA LYS A 356 -15.93 20.73 19.67
C LYS A 356 -15.60 20.64 18.20
N ILE A 357 -16.26 21.42 17.33
CA ILE A 357 -15.95 21.38 15.89
C ILE A 357 -14.65 22.14 15.58
N GLN A 358 -14.38 23.21 16.33
CA GLN A 358 -13.23 24.07 16.09
C GLN A 358 -11.90 23.32 16.23
N GLN A 359 -11.76 22.39 17.18
CA GLN A 359 -10.55 21.57 17.30
C GLN A 359 -10.28 20.72 16.05
N TYR A 360 -11.33 20.27 15.35
CA TYR A 360 -11.21 19.47 14.13
C TYR A 360 -10.94 20.33 12.89
N TYR A 361 -11.46 21.56 12.84
CA TYR A 361 -11.03 22.54 11.84
C TYR A 361 -9.54 22.87 11.98
N LYS A 362 -9.05 23.09 13.20
CA LYS A 362 -7.61 23.28 13.46
C LYS A 362 -6.78 22.07 13.02
N ALA A 363 -7.27 20.85 13.27
CA ALA A 363 -6.61 19.64 12.79
C ALA A 363 -6.56 19.57 11.25
N LEU A 364 -7.65 19.90 10.55
CA LEU A 364 -7.64 19.99 9.07
C LEU A 364 -6.63 21.03 8.58
N THR A 365 -6.58 22.20 9.20
CA THR A 365 -5.61 23.24 8.87
C THR A 365 -4.17 22.73 9.06
N ALA A 366 -3.89 22.03 10.16
CA ALA A 366 -2.58 21.42 10.37
C ALA A 366 -2.21 20.39 9.28
N VAL A 367 -3.17 19.58 8.82
CA VAL A 367 -2.92 18.63 7.71
C VAL A 367 -2.71 19.36 6.37
N LEU A 368 -3.50 20.40 6.08
CA LEU A 368 -3.33 21.24 4.89
C LEU A 368 -1.96 21.94 4.85
N LEU A 369 -1.41 22.26 6.02
CA LEU A 369 -0.10 22.88 6.20
C LEU A 369 1.04 21.87 6.43
N SER A 370 0.78 20.57 6.30
CA SER A 370 1.79 19.52 6.48
C SER A 370 3.00 19.76 5.58
N ARG A 371 4.21 19.39 6.03
CA ARG A 371 5.44 19.51 5.22
C ARG A 371 5.45 18.55 4.03
N SER A 372 4.74 17.43 4.12
CA SER A 372 4.65 16.45 3.03
C SER A 372 3.69 16.89 1.93
N TRP A 373 4.18 16.93 0.70
CA TRP A 373 3.34 17.28 -0.46
C TRP A 373 2.22 16.27 -0.71
N SER A 374 2.47 14.98 -0.46
CA SER A 374 1.46 13.92 -0.65
C SER A 374 0.28 14.11 0.32
N VAL A 375 0.59 14.39 1.59
CA VAL A 375 -0.39 14.68 2.64
C VAL A 375 -1.18 15.94 2.31
N ARG A 376 -0.50 17.05 1.94
CA ARG A 376 -1.18 18.29 1.55
C ARG A 376 -2.11 18.10 0.36
N ARG A 377 -1.66 17.37 -0.67
CA ARG A 377 -2.47 17.10 -1.86
C ARG A 377 -3.74 16.33 -1.51
N LEU A 378 -3.64 15.30 -0.67
CA LEU A 378 -4.80 14.54 -0.19
C LEU A 378 -5.74 15.43 0.63
N ALA A 379 -5.20 16.22 1.56
CA ALA A 379 -5.98 17.15 2.37
C ALA A 379 -6.72 18.18 1.51
N GLN A 380 -6.08 18.75 0.49
CA GLN A 380 -6.73 19.67 -0.44
C GLN A 380 -7.89 19.00 -1.20
N GLN A 381 -7.73 17.75 -1.64
CA GLN A 381 -8.79 17.00 -2.30
C GLN A 381 -9.97 16.76 -1.35
N THR A 382 -9.71 16.28 -0.13
CA THR A 382 -10.72 16.05 0.89
C THR A 382 -11.44 17.34 1.29
N VAL A 383 -10.71 18.43 1.56
CA VAL A 383 -11.31 19.71 1.97
C VAL A 383 -12.13 20.32 0.83
N ARG A 384 -11.68 20.24 -0.43
CA ARG A 384 -12.51 20.68 -1.58
C ARG A 384 -13.82 19.90 -1.67
N LYS A 385 -13.78 18.59 -1.45
CA LYS A 385 -15.00 17.76 -1.38
C LYS A 385 -15.90 18.22 -0.25
N LEU A 386 -15.38 18.43 0.96
CA LEU A 386 -16.18 18.91 2.10
C LEU A 386 -16.78 20.30 1.87
N LEU A 387 -16.02 21.23 1.28
CA LEU A 387 -16.48 22.57 0.93
C LEU A 387 -17.59 22.58 -0.14
N SER A 388 -17.66 21.54 -0.99
CA SER A 388 -18.71 21.41 -1.99
C SER A 388 -20.06 20.96 -1.43
N LEU A 389 -20.11 20.53 -0.16
CA LEU A 389 -21.34 20.11 0.50
C LEU A 389 -22.17 21.33 0.94
N PRO A 390 -23.49 21.18 1.18
CA PRO A 390 -24.35 22.29 1.60
C PRO A 390 -23.87 23.06 2.84
N ARG A 391 -23.08 22.42 3.70
CA ARG A 391 -22.50 22.99 4.92
C ARG A 391 -21.09 23.56 4.74
N GLY A 392 -20.57 23.55 3.52
CA GLY A 392 -19.21 23.98 3.18
C GLY A 392 -18.90 25.42 3.58
N PHE A 393 -19.90 26.30 3.62
CA PHE A 393 -19.71 27.67 4.11
C PHE A 393 -19.25 27.72 5.58
N LYS A 394 -19.87 26.92 6.47
CA LYS A 394 -19.48 26.86 7.88
C LYS A 394 -18.06 26.31 8.06
N LEU A 395 -17.71 25.30 7.26
CA LEU A 395 -16.35 24.76 7.23
C LEU A 395 -15.36 25.84 6.77
N ALA A 396 -15.67 26.60 5.71
CA ALA A 396 -14.80 27.66 5.22
C ALA A 396 -14.54 28.72 6.30
N CYS A 397 -15.58 29.18 7.01
CA CYS A 397 -15.43 30.11 8.12
C CYS A 397 -14.55 29.51 9.23
N GLY A 398 -14.85 28.29 9.66
CA GLY A 398 -14.12 27.66 10.77
C GLY A 398 -12.65 27.32 10.46
N LEU A 399 -12.28 27.15 9.18
CA LEU A 399 -10.87 26.99 8.76
C LEU A 399 -10.09 28.30 8.78
N LEU A 400 -10.77 29.46 8.76
CA LEU A 400 -10.16 30.80 8.81
C LEU A 400 -10.01 31.34 10.24
N GLU A 401 -10.70 30.72 11.21
CA GLU A 401 -10.63 31.00 12.65
C GLU A 401 -9.56 30.15 13.36
#